data_AF-A0A373JAD9-F1
#
_entry.id   AF-A0A373JAD9-F1
#
_cell.length_a   1.000
_cell.length_b   1.000
_cell.length_c   1.000
_cell.angle_alpha   90.00
_cell.angle_beta   90.00
_cell.angle_gamma   90.00
#
_symmetry.space_group_name_H-M   'P 1'
#
loop_
_entity.id
_entity.type
_entity.pdbx_description
1 polymer ?
#
loop_
_entity_poly.entity_id
_entity_poly.type
_entity_poly.pdbx_seq_one_letter_code
_entity_poly.pdbx_strand_id
1 'polypeptide(L)'
;MRMAQAIKQPTDTQEQIEKLEQKIQELKEERIKLQTVNIERNRVDRTNVRQELFYEYVGSVITTLPLPDFKPIPDFSEELFSEEYLVALSDTHYGAKFVSENNSYSPEIAKQRLEDLTGQLITFIQSKKLKKLKIVFNGDSLQGLLRLSDIRLNDSTVVKSCVDFSRLMALTLNELSIYTEIDYYHVPTANHTQTRPLGTKASELPGEDLEYLIGNYIKDLCSSNNRIKVNLASEGKSYLSFNIHNFEIVAMHGHQIKNLQTALKDLSSLKHKFIDYLLLGHYHANAQIPSNETINIDTEVLVAPSFVGSDPYSDSLFKGSKSSVAIYGFHELFGHNETYKIILN
;
A
#
# COMPACT_ATOMS: atom_id res chain seq x y z
N MET A 1 -102.82 -24.51 -6.13
CA MET A 1 -101.51 -24.21 -6.76
C MET A 1 -101.12 -22.79 -6.40
N ARG A 2 -100.16 -22.61 -5.48
CA ARG A 2 -99.59 -21.29 -5.14
C ARG A 2 -98.40 -21.04 -6.07
N MET A 3 -98.41 -19.90 -6.76
CA MET A 3 -97.30 -19.47 -7.62
C MET A 3 -96.11 -19.06 -6.75
N ALA A 4 -94.94 -19.63 -7.05
CA ALA A 4 -93.66 -19.18 -6.52
C ALA A 4 -93.22 -17.92 -7.28
N GLN A 5 -93.06 -16.80 -6.57
CA GLN A 5 -92.32 -15.64 -7.07
C GLN A 5 -90.83 -15.99 -7.08
N ALA A 6 -90.25 -16.07 -8.28
CA ALA A 6 -88.81 -16.17 -8.46
C ALA A 6 -88.17 -14.82 -8.13
N ILE A 7 -87.46 -14.76 -7.00
CA ILE A 7 -86.56 -13.66 -6.63
C ILE A 7 -85.41 -13.66 -7.63
N LYS A 8 -85.27 -12.57 -8.39
CA LYS A 8 -84.24 -12.39 -9.41
C LYS A 8 -83.22 -11.36 -8.93
N GLN A 9 -82.20 -11.79 -8.19
CA GLN A 9 -80.85 -11.20 -8.06
C GLN A 9 -79.93 -12.30 -7.47
N PRO A 10 -78.77 -12.64 -8.08
CA PRO A 10 -77.56 -11.79 -8.01
C PRO A 10 -76.67 -11.88 -9.26
N THR A 11 -76.52 -10.81 -10.03
CA THR A 11 -75.55 -10.74 -11.14
C THR A 11 -74.61 -9.55 -10.97
N ASP A 12 -75.08 -8.47 -10.35
CA ASP A 12 -74.34 -7.24 -10.08
C ASP A 12 -73.24 -7.42 -9.01
N THR A 13 -73.45 -8.30 -8.02
CA THR A 13 -72.51 -8.49 -6.89
C THR A 13 -71.23 -9.22 -7.30
N GLN A 14 -71.32 -10.14 -8.27
CA GLN A 14 -70.19 -10.98 -8.66
C GLN A 14 -69.23 -10.25 -9.60
N GLU A 15 -69.80 -9.45 -10.51
CA GLU A 15 -69.06 -8.54 -11.40
C GLU A 15 -68.34 -7.42 -10.59
N GLN A 16 -68.95 -6.96 -9.50
CA GLN A 16 -68.33 -6.01 -8.57
C GLN A 16 -67.16 -6.62 -7.78
N ILE A 17 -67.27 -7.89 -7.37
CA ILE A 17 -66.19 -8.62 -6.69
C ILE A 17 -65.01 -8.83 -7.64
N GLU A 18 -65.26 -9.22 -8.89
CA GLU A 18 -64.20 -9.41 -9.90
C GLU A 18 -63.44 -8.11 -10.20
N LYS A 19 -64.15 -6.97 -10.31
CA LYS A 19 -63.53 -5.64 -10.45
C LYS A 19 -62.73 -5.23 -9.21
N LEU A 20 -63.18 -5.60 -8.01
CA LEU A 20 -62.44 -5.35 -6.77
C LEU A 20 -61.17 -6.20 -6.70
N GLU A 21 -61.23 -7.47 -7.10
CA GLU A 21 -60.06 -8.35 -7.18
C GLU A 21 -59.03 -7.86 -8.21
N GLN A 22 -59.48 -7.40 -9.38
CA GLN A 22 -58.61 -6.76 -10.37
C GLN A 22 -57.94 -5.50 -9.79
N LYS A 23 -58.68 -4.62 -9.13
CA LYS A 23 -58.10 -3.43 -8.47
C LYS A 23 -57.12 -3.79 -7.35
N ILE A 24 -57.40 -4.84 -6.56
CA ILE A 24 -56.48 -5.32 -5.53
C ILE A 24 -55.19 -5.84 -6.16
N GLN A 25 -55.29 -6.53 -7.30
CA GLN A 25 -54.15 -7.04 -8.03
C GLN A 25 -53.31 -5.89 -8.63
N GLU A 26 -53.95 -4.90 -9.26
CA GLU A 26 -53.29 -3.67 -9.75
C GLU A 26 -52.59 -2.91 -8.61
N LEU A 27 -53.25 -2.77 -7.46
CA LEU A 27 -52.66 -2.13 -6.27
C LEU A 27 -51.46 -2.91 -5.74
N LYS A 28 -51.50 -4.25 -5.76
CA LYS A 28 -50.35 -5.09 -5.37
C LYS A 28 -49.18 -4.90 -6.33
N GLU A 29 -49.45 -4.88 -7.63
CA GLU A 29 -48.42 -4.67 -8.66
C GLU A 29 -47.77 -3.29 -8.55
N GLU A 30 -48.55 -2.22 -8.39
CA GLU A 30 -48.02 -0.87 -8.17
C GLU A 30 -47.19 -0.78 -6.88
N ARG A 31 -47.59 -1.48 -5.82
CA ARG A 31 -46.82 -1.52 -4.57
C ARG A 31 -45.46 -2.21 -4.75
N ILE A 32 -45.41 -3.29 -5.52
CA ILE A 32 -44.17 -4.00 -5.86
C ILE A 32 -43.26 -3.12 -6.73
N LYS A 33 -43.82 -2.42 -7.73
CA LYS A 33 -43.07 -1.45 -8.56
C LYS A 33 -42.45 -0.35 -7.70
N LEU A 34 -43.25 0.28 -6.82
CA LEU A 34 -42.77 1.31 -5.90
C LEU A 34 -41.68 0.79 -4.96
N GLN A 35 -41.86 -0.41 -4.40
CA GLN A 35 -40.85 -1.02 -3.54
C GLN A 35 -39.53 -1.24 -4.28
N THR A 36 -39.60 -1.73 -5.52
CA THR A 36 -38.41 -1.96 -6.37
C THR A 36 -37.69 -0.64 -6.68
N VAL A 37 -38.43 0.40 -7.06
CA VAL A 37 -37.87 1.74 -7.33
C VAL A 37 -37.23 2.31 -6.06
N ASN A 38 -37.86 2.16 -4.89
CA ASN A 38 -37.30 2.66 -3.63
C ASN A 38 -36.02 1.91 -3.23
N ILE A 39 -35.91 0.61 -3.49
CA ILE A 39 -34.67 -0.16 -3.24
C ILE A 39 -33.52 0.38 -4.10
N GLU A 40 -33.76 0.58 -5.40
CA GLU A 40 -32.76 1.14 -6.31
C GLU A 40 -32.44 2.59 -5.97
N ARG A 41 -33.43 3.41 -5.64
CA ARG A 41 -33.21 4.80 -5.18
C ARG A 41 -32.33 4.83 -3.94
N ASN A 42 -32.64 4.03 -2.92
CA ASN A 42 -31.81 3.93 -1.71
C ASN A 42 -30.39 3.42 -2.01
N ARG A 43 -30.19 2.57 -3.03
CA ARG A 43 -28.87 2.14 -3.47
C ARG A 43 -28.08 3.29 -4.12
N VAL A 44 -28.73 4.07 -4.97
CA VAL A 44 -28.14 5.27 -5.60
C VAL A 44 -27.83 6.33 -4.54
N ASP A 45 -28.79 6.64 -3.65
CA ASP A 45 -28.63 7.60 -2.56
C ASP A 45 -27.43 7.24 -1.67
N ARG A 46 -27.27 5.96 -1.30
CA ARG A 46 -26.09 5.49 -0.55
C ARG A 46 -24.79 5.63 -1.33
N THR A 47 -24.81 5.43 -2.64
CA THR A 47 -23.62 5.61 -3.48
C THR A 47 -23.22 7.08 -3.53
N ASN A 48 -24.20 7.97 -3.74
CA ASN A 48 -23.99 9.42 -3.77
C ASN A 48 -23.45 9.94 -2.44
N VAL A 49 -24.05 9.56 -1.31
CA VAL A 49 -23.57 9.96 0.03
C VAL A 49 -22.15 9.45 0.30
N ARG A 50 -21.80 8.22 -0.11
CA ARG A 50 -20.41 7.72 0.01
C ARG A 50 -19.44 8.54 -0.83
N GLN A 51 -19.86 8.94 -2.02
CA GLN A 51 -19.04 9.74 -2.92
C GLN A 51 -18.88 11.18 -2.41
N GLU A 52 -19.94 11.76 -1.85
CA GLU A 52 -19.92 13.07 -1.19
C GLU A 52 -19.01 13.05 0.04
N LEU A 53 -19.15 12.07 0.93
CA LEU A 53 -18.23 11.86 2.07
C LEU A 53 -16.78 11.67 1.61
N PHE A 54 -16.57 11.00 0.48
CA PHE A 54 -15.23 10.86 -0.10
C PHE A 54 -14.68 12.21 -0.58
N TYR A 55 -15.47 13.03 -1.25
CA TYR A 55 -15.04 14.36 -1.69
C TYR A 55 -14.85 15.33 -0.51
N GLU A 56 -15.70 15.29 0.51
CA GLU A 56 -15.53 16.06 1.75
C GLU A 56 -14.24 15.66 2.48
N TYR A 57 -13.99 14.35 2.57
CA TYR A 57 -12.72 13.83 3.05
C TYR A 57 -11.59 14.43 2.20
N VAL A 58 -11.52 14.16 0.90
CA VAL A 58 -10.45 14.70 0.01
C VAL A 58 -10.28 16.22 0.10
N GLY A 59 -11.37 16.99 0.16
CA GLY A 59 -11.35 18.46 0.22
C GLY A 59 -10.83 19.02 1.56
N SER A 60 -11.12 18.34 2.68
CA SER A 60 -10.60 18.70 4.01
C SER A 60 -9.12 18.31 4.21
N VAL A 61 -8.55 17.58 3.25
CA VAL A 61 -7.33 16.79 3.41
C VAL A 61 -6.10 17.40 2.71
N ILE A 62 -6.28 18.45 1.90
CA ILE A 62 -5.22 19.13 1.12
C ILE A 62 -4.30 19.99 2.00
N THR A 63 -4.59 20.16 3.29
CA THR A 63 -3.64 20.81 4.20
C THR A 63 -2.43 19.90 4.42
N THR A 64 -1.24 20.41 4.09
CA THR A 64 0.05 19.84 4.51
C THR A 64 -0.01 19.44 5.98
N LEU A 65 0.67 18.37 6.35
CA LEU A 65 0.67 17.92 7.75
C LEU A 65 1.24 19.04 8.65
N PRO A 66 0.69 19.22 9.87
CA PRO A 66 1.22 20.18 10.82
C PRO A 66 2.64 19.80 11.18
N LEU A 67 3.49 20.82 11.37
CA LEU A 67 4.86 20.60 11.79
C LEU A 67 4.88 20.09 13.23
N PRO A 68 5.67 19.05 13.54
CA PRO A 68 5.82 18.59 14.90
C PRO A 68 6.81 19.47 15.68
N ASP A 69 6.75 19.38 17.01
CA ASP A 69 7.74 20.01 17.87
C ASP A 69 9.07 19.26 17.80
N PHE A 70 9.99 19.83 17.02
CA PHE A 70 11.29 19.22 16.75
C PHE A 70 12.18 19.13 17.99
N LYS A 71 12.84 17.98 18.17
CA LYS A 71 13.91 17.80 19.15
C LYS A 71 15.27 18.13 18.52
N PRO A 72 16.26 18.54 19.33
CA PRO A 72 17.63 18.71 18.86
C PRO A 72 18.16 17.42 18.23
N ILE A 73 18.76 17.54 17.06
CA ILE A 73 19.43 16.42 16.40
C ILE A 73 20.81 16.27 17.05
N PRO A 74 21.23 15.05 17.41
CA PRO A 74 22.56 14.83 17.95
C PRO A 74 23.66 15.33 17.00
N ASP A 75 24.65 16.03 17.53
CA ASP A 75 25.83 16.48 16.79
C ASP A 75 27.05 15.69 17.26
N PHE A 76 27.57 14.81 16.39
CA PHE A 76 28.80 14.07 16.66
C PHE A 76 29.83 14.46 15.59
N SER A 77 30.80 15.25 16.01
CA SER A 77 31.91 15.72 15.17
C SER A 77 33.21 14.93 15.43
N GLU A 78 33.15 13.83 16.19
CA GLU A 78 34.35 13.19 16.76
C GLU A 78 34.68 11.78 16.22
N GLU A 79 33.82 11.15 15.42
CA GLU A 79 34.12 9.84 14.83
C GLU A 79 34.92 9.97 13.52
N LEU A 80 35.96 9.15 13.36
CA LEU A 80 36.85 9.18 12.20
C LEU A 80 36.16 8.66 10.92
N PHE A 81 35.20 7.74 11.08
CA PHE A 81 34.38 7.17 10.03
C PHE A 81 32.93 7.16 10.48
N SER A 82 32.02 7.32 9.52
CA SER A 82 30.59 7.41 9.79
C SER A 82 29.83 6.13 9.43
N GLU A 83 28.78 5.85 10.18
CA GLU A 83 27.80 4.80 9.91
C GLU A 83 26.49 5.43 9.43
N GLU A 84 26.00 4.98 8.27
CA GLU A 84 24.69 5.37 7.74
C GLU A 84 23.73 4.19 7.71
N TYR A 85 22.45 4.45 8.01
CA TYR A 85 21.43 3.42 8.07
C TYR A 85 20.32 3.62 7.02
N LEU A 86 19.91 2.51 6.44
CA LEU A 86 18.80 2.40 5.50
C LEU A 86 17.74 1.46 6.06
N VAL A 87 16.51 1.96 6.19
CA VAL A 87 15.32 1.14 6.47
C VAL A 87 14.68 0.73 5.15
N ALA A 88 14.51 -0.57 4.93
CA ALA A 88 13.86 -1.11 3.74
C ALA A 88 12.45 -1.61 4.09
N LEU A 89 11.46 -0.88 3.59
CA LEU A 89 10.03 -1.19 3.69
C LEU A 89 9.53 -1.71 2.35
N SER A 90 8.71 -2.75 2.36
CA SER A 90 8.17 -3.33 1.12
C SER A 90 6.86 -4.07 1.38
N ASP A 91 6.07 -4.27 0.32
CA ASP A 91 4.97 -5.23 0.29
C ASP A 91 4.01 -5.04 1.48
N THR A 92 3.48 -3.82 1.63
CA THR A 92 2.47 -3.51 2.65
C THR A 92 1.11 -4.04 2.25
N HIS A 93 0.79 -4.06 0.95
CA HIS A 93 -0.51 -4.53 0.46
C HIS A 93 -1.69 -3.89 1.22
N TYR A 94 -1.60 -2.59 1.51
CA TYR A 94 -2.61 -1.89 2.29
C TYR A 94 -3.97 -1.99 1.61
N GLY A 95 -5.00 -2.31 2.39
CA GLY A 95 -6.34 -2.64 1.90
C GLY A 95 -6.66 -4.13 1.98
N ALA A 96 -5.68 -5.03 1.95
CA ALA A 96 -5.91 -6.47 2.09
C ALA A 96 -6.40 -6.84 3.49
N LYS A 97 -7.28 -7.85 3.56
CA LYS A 97 -7.76 -8.43 4.81
C LYS A 97 -7.87 -9.95 4.71
N PHE A 98 -7.13 -10.64 5.56
CA PHE A 98 -7.10 -12.10 5.57
C PHE A 98 -6.60 -12.65 6.92
N VAL A 99 -6.79 -13.95 7.09
CA VAL A 99 -6.17 -14.75 8.14
C VAL A 99 -5.46 -15.91 7.45
N SER A 100 -4.20 -16.14 7.80
CA SER A 100 -3.36 -17.24 7.33
C SER A 100 -2.97 -18.14 8.52
N GLU A 101 -2.22 -19.21 8.32
CA GLU A 101 -1.87 -20.14 9.40
C GLU A 101 -1.11 -19.47 10.54
N ASN A 102 -0.21 -18.54 10.22
CA ASN A 102 0.73 -17.94 11.18
C ASN A 102 0.71 -16.40 11.19
N ASN A 103 -0.31 -15.81 10.56
CA ASN A 103 -0.43 -14.36 10.40
C ASN A 103 -1.90 -13.95 10.24
N SER A 104 -2.21 -12.71 10.59
CA SER A 104 -3.46 -12.05 10.24
C SER A 104 -3.16 -10.64 9.76
N TYR A 105 -3.98 -10.13 8.85
CA TYR A 105 -3.77 -8.83 8.25
C TYR A 105 -5.08 -8.13 7.96
N SER A 106 -5.09 -6.82 8.17
CA SER A 106 -6.15 -5.88 7.81
C SER A 106 -5.55 -4.47 7.78
N PRO A 107 -6.25 -3.46 7.23
CA PRO A 107 -5.80 -2.06 7.32
C PRO A 107 -5.54 -1.59 8.76
N GLU A 108 -6.34 -2.06 9.74
CA GLU A 108 -6.15 -1.75 11.15
C GLU A 108 -4.87 -2.38 11.72
N ILE A 109 -4.60 -3.65 11.39
CA ILE A 109 -3.35 -4.32 11.79
C ILE A 109 -2.15 -3.63 11.12
N ALA A 110 -2.28 -3.25 9.85
CA ALA A 110 -1.22 -2.53 9.15
C ALA A 110 -0.87 -1.21 9.83
N LYS A 111 -1.89 -0.47 10.29
CA LYS A 111 -1.70 0.76 11.08
C LYS A 111 -1.00 0.49 12.41
N GLN A 112 -1.45 -0.50 13.17
CA GLN A 112 -0.82 -0.89 14.44
C GLN A 112 0.65 -1.29 14.25
N ARG A 113 0.95 -2.10 13.24
CA ARG A 113 2.31 -2.50 12.89
C ARG A 113 3.20 -1.31 12.55
N LEU A 114 2.65 -0.31 11.86
CA LEU A 114 3.41 0.88 11.51
C LEU A 114 3.65 1.79 12.73
N GLU A 115 2.67 1.91 13.63
CA GLU A 115 2.82 2.59 14.92
C GLU A 115 3.93 1.91 15.76
N ASP A 116 3.89 0.58 15.88
CA ASP A 116 4.91 -0.21 16.59
C ASP A 116 6.30 -0.09 15.94
N LEU A 117 6.37 -0.15 14.60
CA LEU A 117 7.60 0.08 13.86
C LEU A 117 8.14 1.48 14.13
N THR A 118 7.28 2.50 14.12
CA THR A 118 7.68 3.89 14.37
C THR A 118 8.32 4.03 15.75
N GLY A 119 7.71 3.45 16.80
CA GLY A 119 8.30 3.43 18.14
C GLY A 119 9.66 2.71 18.21
N GLN A 120 9.79 1.58 17.52
CA GLN A 120 11.05 0.84 17.44
C GLN A 120 12.13 1.62 16.69
N LEU A 121 11.77 2.29 15.59
CA LEU A 121 12.69 3.15 14.83
C LEU A 121 13.11 4.38 15.63
N ILE A 122 12.22 5.00 16.42
CA ILE A 122 12.60 6.09 17.33
C ILE A 122 13.66 5.61 18.34
N THR A 123 13.45 4.43 18.92
CA THR A 123 14.41 3.81 19.85
C THR A 123 15.74 3.52 19.16
N PHE A 124 15.70 3.02 17.93
CA PHE A 124 16.88 2.79 17.10
C PHE A 124 17.63 4.10 16.79
N ILE A 125 16.92 5.13 16.32
CA ILE A 125 17.46 6.47 16.05
C ILE A 125 18.15 7.04 17.29
N GLN A 126 17.55 6.93 18.47
CA GLN A 126 18.11 7.47 19.70
C GLN A 126 19.32 6.66 20.19
N SER A 127 19.27 5.33 20.09
CA SER A 127 20.35 4.45 20.54
C SER A 127 21.60 4.54 19.66
N LYS A 128 21.42 4.55 18.34
CA LYS A 128 22.49 4.78 17.35
C LYS A 128 22.79 6.27 17.14
N LYS A 129 21.98 7.15 17.74
CA LYS A 129 22.09 8.61 17.73
C LYS A 129 22.19 9.19 16.31
N LEU A 130 21.24 8.78 15.45
CA LEU A 130 21.29 9.06 14.02
C LEU A 130 20.97 10.53 13.71
N LYS A 131 21.87 11.20 13.00
CA LYS A 131 21.61 12.53 12.43
C LYS A 131 20.62 12.48 11.27
N LYS A 132 20.73 11.44 10.46
CA LYS A 132 19.92 11.22 9.27
C LYS A 132 19.58 9.73 9.12
N LEU A 133 18.33 9.44 8.74
CA LEU A 133 17.85 8.11 8.42
C LEU A 133 17.37 8.06 6.97
N LYS A 134 17.85 7.08 6.21
CA LYS A 134 17.33 6.79 4.86
C LYS A 134 16.23 5.75 4.96
N ILE A 135 15.10 5.99 4.31
CA ILE A 135 13.97 5.05 4.29
C ILE A 135 13.63 4.79 2.82
N VAL A 136 13.72 3.54 2.39
CA VAL A 136 13.31 3.14 1.05
C VAL A 136 12.02 2.33 1.15
N PHE A 137 11.02 2.75 0.38
CA PHE A 137 9.81 1.97 0.14
C PHE A 137 9.91 1.28 -1.21
N ASN A 138 10.07 -0.04 -1.20
CA ASN A 138 10.34 -0.90 -2.35
C ASN A 138 9.08 -1.29 -3.15
N GLY A 139 7.95 -0.63 -2.93
CA GLY A 139 6.72 -0.83 -3.70
C GLY A 139 5.78 -1.89 -3.13
N ASP A 140 4.70 -2.14 -3.85
CA ASP A 140 3.52 -2.90 -3.42
C ASP A 140 2.92 -2.32 -2.13
N SER A 141 2.74 -0.99 -2.14
CA SER A 141 2.09 -0.23 -1.06
C SER A 141 0.65 -0.64 -0.83
N LEU A 142 -0.08 -0.95 -1.90
CA LEU A 142 -1.50 -1.29 -1.88
C LEU A 142 -1.76 -2.71 -2.38
N GLN A 143 -2.85 -3.31 -1.90
CA GLN A 143 -3.44 -4.44 -2.60
C GLN A 143 -4.31 -3.94 -3.76
N GLY A 144 -3.74 -3.83 -4.96
CA GLY A 144 -4.53 -3.46 -6.14
C GLY A 144 -5.39 -4.60 -6.67
N LEU A 145 -5.89 -4.43 -7.90
CA LEU A 145 -6.86 -5.32 -8.53
C LEU A 145 -6.22 -6.12 -9.68
N LEU A 146 -5.35 -7.06 -9.35
CA LEU A 146 -4.69 -7.89 -10.35
C LEU A 146 -5.62 -8.99 -10.89
N ARG A 147 -6.54 -9.44 -10.04
CA ARG A 147 -7.50 -10.52 -10.29
C ARG A 147 -8.82 -10.18 -9.61
N LEU A 148 -9.91 -10.83 -10.05
CA LEU A 148 -11.24 -10.66 -9.43
C LEU A 148 -11.26 -11.07 -7.94
N SER A 149 -10.40 -12.01 -7.54
CA SER A 149 -10.26 -12.40 -6.13
C SER A 149 -9.82 -11.25 -5.24
N ASP A 150 -9.05 -10.29 -5.78
CA ASP A 150 -8.55 -9.14 -5.01
C ASP A 150 -9.68 -8.18 -4.59
N ILE A 151 -10.82 -8.19 -5.30
CA ILE A 151 -12.01 -7.44 -4.90
C ILE A 151 -12.55 -7.95 -3.56
N ARG A 152 -12.46 -9.26 -3.32
CA ARG A 152 -12.91 -9.87 -2.05
C ARG A 152 -11.86 -9.75 -0.95
N LEU A 153 -10.58 -9.76 -1.33
CA LEU A 153 -9.47 -9.63 -0.40
C LEU A 153 -9.36 -8.20 0.16
N ASN A 154 -9.69 -7.20 -0.66
CA ASN A 154 -9.69 -5.81 -0.23
C ASN A 154 -10.89 -5.49 0.68
N ASP A 155 -10.61 -4.94 1.86
CA ASP A 155 -11.63 -4.45 2.81
C ASP A 155 -12.13 -3.03 2.46
N SER A 156 -11.44 -2.35 1.54
CA SER A 156 -11.70 -0.97 1.12
C SER A 156 -11.42 -0.78 -0.38
N THR A 157 -11.87 0.32 -0.98
CA THR A 157 -11.53 0.61 -2.38
C THR A 157 -10.04 0.94 -2.50
N VAL A 158 -9.39 0.50 -3.58
CA VAL A 158 -7.96 0.78 -3.83
C VAL A 158 -7.66 2.29 -3.79
N VAL A 159 -8.58 3.11 -4.30
CA VAL A 159 -8.45 4.59 -4.26
C VAL A 159 -8.46 5.12 -2.83
N LYS A 160 -9.34 4.61 -1.96
CA LYS A 160 -9.34 4.99 -0.54
C LYS A 160 -8.07 4.51 0.16
N SER A 161 -7.68 3.25 -0.07
CA SER A 161 -6.43 2.67 0.43
C SER A 161 -5.20 3.50 0.03
N CYS A 162 -5.17 4.04 -1.20
CA CYS A 162 -4.13 4.94 -1.69
C CYS A 162 -4.00 6.20 -0.83
N VAL A 163 -5.12 6.88 -0.56
CA VAL A 163 -5.14 8.09 0.27
C VAL A 163 -4.72 7.77 1.71
N ASP A 164 -5.30 6.72 2.28
CA ASP A 164 -5.06 6.35 3.68
C ASP A 164 -3.61 5.91 3.91
N PHE A 165 -3.05 5.08 3.03
CA PHE A 165 -1.64 4.66 3.09
C PHE A 165 -0.69 5.85 2.92
N SER A 166 -0.93 6.72 1.93
CA SER A 166 -0.08 7.91 1.69
C SER A 166 -0.01 8.79 2.94
N ARG A 167 -1.15 9.00 3.60
CA ARG A 167 -1.24 9.79 4.83
C ARG A 167 -0.57 9.11 6.01
N LEU A 168 -0.83 7.81 6.18
CA LEU A 168 -0.23 7.03 7.25
C LEU A 168 1.30 7.04 7.15
N MET A 169 1.84 6.88 5.93
CA MET A 169 3.27 6.98 5.71
C MET A 169 3.80 8.39 5.99
N ALA A 170 3.13 9.43 5.48
CA ALA A 170 3.54 10.82 5.73
C ALA A 170 3.50 11.19 7.24
N LEU A 171 2.56 10.63 8.01
CA LEU A 171 2.51 10.79 9.47
C LEU A 171 3.69 10.11 10.16
N THR A 172 4.01 8.86 9.79
CA THR A 172 5.18 8.16 10.30
C THR A 172 6.48 8.92 9.99
N LEU A 173 6.64 9.44 8.78
CA LEU A 173 7.82 10.27 8.45
C LEU A 173 7.87 11.53 9.30
N ASN A 174 6.74 12.24 9.50
CA ASN A 174 6.69 13.39 10.39
C ASN A 174 7.06 13.05 11.83
N GLU A 175 6.57 11.94 12.36
CA GLU A 175 6.87 11.52 13.74
C GLU A 175 8.36 11.17 13.91
N LEU A 176 8.96 10.46 12.97
CA LEU A 176 10.39 10.17 12.98
C LEU A 176 11.23 11.44 12.85
N SER A 177 10.76 12.43 12.07
CA SER A 177 11.50 13.68 11.81
C SER A 177 11.69 14.57 13.04
N ILE A 178 10.93 14.29 14.11
CA ILE A 178 11.12 14.91 15.42
C ILE A 178 12.55 14.68 15.92
N TYR A 179 13.13 13.52 15.63
CA TYR A 179 14.38 13.04 16.22
C TYR A 179 15.57 13.08 15.25
N THR A 180 15.33 13.08 13.94
CA THR A 180 16.39 12.94 12.92
C THR A 180 15.96 13.57 11.59
N GLU A 181 16.91 13.80 10.68
CA GLU A 181 16.59 14.11 9.27
C GLU A 181 16.19 12.84 8.53
N ILE A 182 15.30 12.94 7.56
CA ILE A 182 14.79 11.79 6.80
C ILE A 182 14.99 12.03 5.31
N ASP A 183 15.68 11.10 4.66
CA ASP A 183 15.64 10.95 3.21
C ASP A 183 14.76 9.75 2.87
N TYR A 184 13.53 10.02 2.41
CA TYR A 184 12.58 9.01 1.97
C TYR A 184 12.70 8.78 0.47
N TYR A 185 12.67 7.52 0.04
CA TYR A 185 12.81 7.08 -1.33
C TYR A 185 11.63 6.17 -1.68
N HIS A 186 10.87 6.52 -2.71
CA HIS A 186 9.68 5.75 -3.11
C HIS A 186 9.86 5.14 -4.49
N VAL A 187 9.96 3.81 -4.56
CA VAL A 187 10.10 3.08 -5.83
C VAL A 187 8.88 3.36 -6.71
N PRO A 188 9.07 3.72 -8.00
CA PRO A 188 7.99 4.27 -8.82
C PRO A 188 7.03 3.24 -9.41
N THR A 189 7.36 1.95 -9.35
CA THR A 189 6.56 0.90 -10.00
C THR A 189 6.57 -0.39 -9.21
N ALA A 190 5.42 -1.04 -9.08
CA ALA A 190 5.25 -2.32 -8.43
C ALA A 190 4.07 -3.10 -9.02
N ASN A 191 4.05 -4.43 -8.91
CA ASN A 191 3.07 -5.21 -9.67
C ASN A 191 1.67 -5.18 -9.08
N HIS A 192 1.50 -5.01 -7.76
CA HIS A 192 0.17 -4.91 -7.13
C HIS A 192 -0.47 -3.53 -7.30
N THR A 193 0.29 -2.50 -7.64
CA THR A 193 -0.20 -1.12 -7.81
C THR A 193 -0.40 -0.72 -9.26
N GLN A 194 0.04 -1.55 -10.22
CA GLN A 194 -0.33 -1.40 -11.63
C GLN A 194 -1.83 -1.50 -11.84
N THR A 195 -2.41 -0.46 -12.43
CA THR A 195 -3.79 -0.53 -12.90
C THR A 195 -3.85 -1.30 -14.21
N ARG A 196 -4.85 -2.17 -14.34
CA ARG A 196 -5.05 -3.01 -15.54
C ARG A 196 -6.40 -2.71 -16.19
N PRO A 197 -6.62 -1.46 -16.66
CA PRO A 197 -7.88 -1.07 -17.27
C PRO A 197 -8.12 -1.86 -18.55
N LEU A 198 -9.39 -2.04 -18.92
CA LEU A 198 -9.79 -2.65 -20.20
C LEU A 198 -9.24 -4.07 -20.45
N GLY A 199 -8.85 -4.80 -19.39
CA GLY A 199 -8.37 -6.18 -19.50
C GLY A 199 -6.92 -6.31 -19.98
N THR A 200 -6.12 -5.26 -19.83
CA THR A 200 -4.68 -5.30 -20.15
C THR A 200 -3.92 -6.30 -19.26
N LYS A 201 -2.82 -6.82 -19.81
CA LYS A 201 -1.94 -7.76 -19.12
C LYS A 201 -0.96 -7.04 -18.21
N ALA A 202 -0.32 -7.81 -17.33
CA ALA A 202 0.77 -7.31 -16.49
C ALA A 202 1.83 -6.60 -17.32
N SER A 203 2.27 -5.43 -16.86
CA SER A 203 3.32 -4.61 -17.49
C SER A 203 3.03 -4.14 -18.93
N GLU A 204 1.79 -4.25 -19.43
CA GLU A 204 1.40 -3.72 -20.74
C GLU A 204 1.27 -2.18 -20.72
N LEU A 205 0.84 -1.64 -19.58
CA LEU A 205 0.77 -0.20 -19.30
C LEU A 205 1.64 0.14 -18.08
N PRO A 206 2.99 0.08 -18.19
CA PRO A 206 3.88 0.20 -17.03
C PRO A 206 3.88 1.61 -16.40
N GLY A 207 3.37 2.63 -17.10
CA GLY A 207 3.20 3.98 -16.56
C GLY A 207 1.91 4.17 -15.74
N GLU A 208 0.96 3.25 -15.86
CA GLU A 208 -0.32 3.30 -15.14
C GLU A 208 -0.18 2.61 -13.77
N ASP A 209 0.62 3.21 -12.90
CA ASP A 209 0.96 2.66 -11.59
C ASP A 209 0.63 3.65 -10.46
N LEU A 210 -0.06 3.16 -9.42
CA LEU A 210 -0.46 3.99 -8.29
C LEU A 210 0.72 4.40 -7.38
N GLU A 211 1.88 3.74 -7.45
CA GLU A 211 3.07 4.20 -6.68
C GLU A 211 3.49 5.61 -7.08
N TYR A 212 3.31 5.99 -8.35
CA TYR A 212 3.58 7.36 -8.80
C TYR A 212 2.70 8.37 -8.04
N LEU A 213 1.41 8.08 -7.91
CA LEU A 213 0.48 8.95 -7.18
C LEU A 213 0.82 8.99 -5.69
N ILE A 214 1.09 7.83 -5.09
CA ILE A 214 1.40 7.70 -3.65
C ILE A 214 2.68 8.47 -3.30
N GLY A 215 3.76 8.27 -4.06
CA GLY A 215 5.01 8.97 -3.83
C GLY A 215 4.89 10.49 -3.93
N ASN A 216 4.18 11.01 -4.94
CA ASN A 216 3.93 12.45 -5.08
C ASN A 216 3.03 12.98 -3.97
N TYR A 217 2.02 12.21 -3.56
CA TYR A 217 1.13 12.64 -2.50
C TYR A 217 1.84 12.71 -1.14
N ILE A 218 2.68 11.72 -0.81
CA ILE A 218 3.54 11.77 0.38
C ILE A 218 4.46 12.99 0.33
N LYS A 219 5.05 13.29 -0.83
CA LYS A 219 5.91 14.47 -1.03
C LYS A 219 5.16 15.77 -0.72
N ASP A 220 3.95 15.92 -1.23
CA ASP A 220 3.13 17.12 -1.01
C ASP A 220 2.73 17.25 0.47
N LEU A 221 2.32 16.15 1.12
CA LEU A 221 1.95 16.13 2.54
C LEU A 221 3.11 16.51 3.47
N CYS A 222 4.35 16.17 3.09
CA CYS A 222 5.56 16.47 3.85
C CYS A 222 6.26 17.78 3.43
N SER A 223 5.74 18.52 2.45
CA SER A 223 6.42 19.67 1.83
C SER A 223 6.74 20.82 2.78
N SER A 224 5.99 20.98 3.87
CA SER A 224 6.22 21.99 4.90
C SER A 224 7.40 21.63 5.83
N ASN A 225 7.74 20.33 5.95
CA ASN A 225 8.73 19.83 6.91
C ASN A 225 10.13 19.80 6.30
N ASN A 226 10.99 20.72 6.75
CA ASN A 226 12.37 20.85 6.27
C ASN A 226 13.31 19.69 6.66
N ARG A 227 12.91 18.82 7.59
CA ARG A 227 13.67 17.62 7.97
C ARG A 227 13.33 16.40 7.12
N ILE A 228 12.33 16.48 6.24
CA ILE A 228 11.94 15.38 5.37
C ILE A 228 12.23 15.74 3.93
N LYS A 229 13.02 14.91 3.26
CA LYS A 229 13.26 14.97 1.82
C LYS A 229 12.67 13.74 1.16
N VAL A 230 11.65 13.92 0.34
CA VAL A 230 11.06 12.85 -0.47
C VAL A 230 11.71 12.83 -1.86
N ASN A 231 12.35 11.71 -2.19
CA ASN A 231 13.06 11.46 -3.43
C ASN A 231 12.24 10.50 -4.31
N LEU A 232 11.86 10.98 -5.49
CA LEU A 232 11.07 10.22 -6.47
C LEU A 232 11.91 9.97 -7.72
N ALA A 233 11.57 8.92 -8.46
CA ALA A 233 12.27 8.61 -9.69
C ALA A 233 11.97 9.67 -10.78
N SER A 234 12.93 9.85 -11.69
CA SER A 234 12.67 10.62 -12.91
C SER A 234 11.58 9.94 -13.72
N GLU A 235 10.78 10.73 -14.44
CA GLU A 235 9.72 10.23 -15.30
C GLU A 235 10.23 9.13 -16.26
N GLY A 236 9.48 8.04 -16.38
CA GLY A 236 9.82 6.89 -17.23
C GLY A 236 10.86 5.92 -16.64
N LYS A 237 11.42 6.17 -15.45
CA LYS A 237 12.30 5.20 -14.77
C LYS A 237 11.52 4.26 -13.85
N SER A 238 11.93 3.00 -13.80
CA SER A 238 11.35 1.95 -12.93
C SER A 238 12.15 1.71 -11.64
N TYR A 239 13.14 2.56 -11.35
CA TYR A 239 14.06 2.40 -10.22
C TYR A 239 14.55 3.76 -9.72
N LEU A 240 15.08 3.74 -8.50
CA LEU A 240 15.80 4.83 -7.87
C LEU A 240 17.28 4.49 -7.76
N SER A 241 18.13 5.51 -7.84
CA SER A 241 19.57 5.41 -7.66
C SER A 241 20.00 6.56 -6.75
N PHE A 242 20.76 6.24 -5.72
CA PHE A 242 21.26 7.18 -4.71
C PHE A 242 22.51 6.60 -4.05
N ASN A 243 23.19 7.45 -3.28
CA ASN A 243 24.44 7.08 -2.63
C ASN A 243 24.26 7.00 -1.12
N ILE A 244 24.94 6.02 -0.53
CA ILE A 244 25.25 5.96 0.90
C ILE A 244 26.78 5.99 0.98
N HIS A 245 27.33 7.04 1.57
CA HIS A 245 28.74 7.40 1.42
C HIS A 245 29.16 7.42 -0.07
N ASN A 246 30.15 6.62 -0.45
CA ASN A 246 30.65 6.43 -1.81
C ASN A 246 30.00 5.24 -2.54
N PHE A 247 29.08 4.50 -1.91
CA PHE A 247 28.46 3.32 -2.49
C PHE A 247 27.19 3.67 -3.28
N GLU A 248 27.10 3.15 -4.49
CA GLU A 248 25.94 3.29 -5.37
C GLU A 248 24.88 2.26 -5.02
N ILE A 249 23.72 2.74 -4.57
CA ILE A 249 22.55 1.90 -4.28
C ILE A 249 21.50 2.10 -5.36
N VAL A 250 21.01 0.99 -5.91
CA VAL A 250 19.83 0.97 -6.78
C VAL A 250 18.68 0.29 -6.06
N ALA A 251 17.53 0.96 -5.99
CA ALA A 251 16.32 0.41 -5.43
C ALA A 251 15.23 0.24 -6.48
N MET A 252 14.61 -0.94 -6.51
CA MET A 252 13.44 -1.22 -7.34
C MET A 252 12.58 -2.31 -6.70
N HIS A 253 11.37 -2.54 -7.22
CA HIS A 253 10.48 -3.53 -6.62
C HIS A 253 10.93 -4.97 -6.87
N GLY A 254 11.34 -5.29 -8.10
CA GLY A 254 11.92 -6.61 -8.41
C GLY A 254 11.05 -7.55 -9.24
N HIS A 255 9.79 -7.22 -9.53
CA HIS A 255 8.89 -8.03 -10.38
C HIS A 255 9.41 -8.31 -11.81
N GLN A 256 10.43 -7.56 -12.26
CA GLN A 256 11.08 -7.73 -13.57
C GLN A 256 12.33 -8.64 -13.49
N ILE A 257 12.81 -8.93 -12.29
CA ILE A 257 14.04 -9.70 -12.03
C ILE A 257 13.69 -11.19 -12.03
N LYS A 258 14.31 -11.93 -12.94
CA LYS A 258 14.12 -13.39 -13.07
C LYS A 258 15.07 -14.19 -12.19
N ASN A 259 16.27 -13.68 -11.96
CA ASN A 259 17.34 -14.37 -11.25
C ASN A 259 18.05 -13.37 -10.34
N LEU A 260 17.96 -13.58 -9.03
CA LEU A 260 18.56 -12.70 -8.03
C LEU A 260 20.09 -12.74 -8.06
N GLN A 261 20.68 -13.89 -8.37
CA GLN A 261 22.12 -14.09 -8.38
C GLN A 261 22.82 -13.29 -9.50
N THR A 262 22.15 -13.09 -10.63
CA THR A 262 22.70 -12.32 -11.77
C THR A 262 22.19 -10.89 -11.85
N ALA A 263 21.14 -10.54 -11.08
CA ALA A 263 20.43 -9.26 -11.18
C ALA A 263 21.35 -8.04 -11.13
N LEU A 264 22.25 -7.98 -10.14
CA LEU A 264 23.14 -6.84 -9.94
C LEU A 264 24.11 -6.66 -11.13
N LYS A 265 24.68 -7.76 -11.63
CA LYS A 265 25.57 -7.76 -12.80
C LYS A 265 24.84 -7.32 -14.07
N ASP A 266 23.66 -7.88 -14.31
CA ASP A 266 22.85 -7.59 -15.49
C ASP A 266 22.43 -6.12 -15.50
N LEU A 267 22.03 -5.59 -14.33
CA LEU A 267 21.62 -4.21 -14.18
C LEU A 267 22.80 -3.24 -14.29
N SER A 268 23.95 -3.56 -13.69
CA SER A 268 25.17 -2.76 -13.85
C SER A 268 25.61 -2.66 -15.32
N SER A 269 25.54 -3.79 -16.04
CA SER A 269 25.86 -3.87 -17.47
C SER A 269 24.90 -3.03 -18.30
N LEU A 270 23.59 -3.17 -18.06
CA LEU A 270 22.54 -2.42 -18.76
C LEU A 270 22.67 -0.91 -18.55
N LYS A 271 23.06 -0.48 -17.35
CA LYS A 271 23.20 0.94 -16.99
C LYS A 271 24.55 1.53 -17.35
N HIS A 272 25.50 0.71 -17.78
CA HIS A 272 26.90 1.11 -17.96
C HIS A 272 27.44 1.85 -16.71
N LYS A 273 27.06 1.38 -15.52
CA LYS A 273 27.43 1.96 -14.23
C LYS A 273 27.64 0.82 -13.23
N PHE A 274 28.69 0.93 -12.42
CA PHE A 274 28.94 -0.02 -11.34
C PHE A 274 27.96 0.25 -10.19
N ILE A 275 27.27 -0.78 -9.73
CA ILE A 275 26.28 -0.71 -8.65
C ILE A 275 26.80 -1.60 -7.53
N ASP A 276 26.94 -1.02 -6.34
CA ASP A 276 27.44 -1.75 -5.17
C ASP A 276 26.33 -2.55 -4.50
N TYR A 277 25.14 -1.96 -4.36
CA TYR A 277 24.01 -2.61 -3.71
C TYR A 277 22.73 -2.50 -4.53
N LEU A 278 22.04 -3.63 -4.70
CA LEU A 278 20.72 -3.69 -5.32
C LEU A 278 19.66 -4.05 -4.27
N LEU A 279 18.78 -3.10 -3.95
CA LEU A 279 17.69 -3.27 -2.99
C LEU A 279 16.38 -3.63 -3.70
N LEU A 280 15.79 -4.78 -3.34
CA LEU A 280 14.59 -5.36 -3.95
C LEU A 280 13.48 -5.61 -2.92
N GLY A 281 12.23 -5.57 -3.37
CA GLY A 281 11.05 -6.05 -2.63
C GLY A 281 10.53 -7.36 -3.22
N HIS A 282 9.20 -7.54 -3.29
CA HIS A 282 8.48 -8.55 -4.09
C HIS A 282 8.60 -10.02 -3.64
N TYR A 283 9.78 -10.45 -3.18
CA TYR A 283 10.03 -11.85 -2.84
C TYR A 283 9.57 -12.22 -1.42
N HIS A 284 9.16 -11.23 -0.62
CA HIS A 284 8.61 -11.31 0.75
C HIS A 284 9.52 -11.91 1.84
N ALA A 285 10.55 -12.67 1.45
CA ALA A 285 11.55 -13.23 2.35
C ALA A 285 12.82 -12.38 2.30
N ASN A 286 13.26 -11.91 3.48
CA ASN A 286 14.54 -11.22 3.61
C ASN A 286 15.69 -12.13 3.12
N ALA A 287 16.54 -11.59 2.25
CA ALA A 287 17.73 -12.27 1.76
C ALA A 287 18.86 -11.27 1.51
N GLN A 288 20.09 -11.75 1.66
CA GLN A 288 21.32 -11.04 1.33
C GLN A 288 22.15 -11.97 0.47
N ILE A 289 22.42 -11.54 -0.75
CA ILE A 289 23.05 -12.38 -1.76
C ILE A 289 24.28 -11.63 -2.27
N PRO A 290 25.49 -12.00 -1.82
CA PRO A 290 26.71 -11.51 -2.42
C PRO A 290 26.76 -11.84 -3.91
N SER A 291 27.13 -10.87 -4.73
CA SER A 291 27.20 -11.00 -6.20
C SER A 291 28.64 -11.01 -6.69
N ASN A 292 29.44 -10.02 -6.27
CA ASN A 292 30.89 -9.88 -6.56
C ASN A 292 31.55 -9.09 -5.42
N GLU A 293 32.87 -8.92 -5.46
CA GLU A 293 33.64 -8.12 -4.51
C GLU A 293 34.35 -6.95 -5.20
N THR A 294 34.60 -5.89 -4.44
CA THR A 294 35.53 -4.80 -4.78
C THR A 294 36.76 -4.90 -3.86
N ILE A 295 37.58 -3.84 -3.81
CA ILE A 295 38.78 -3.82 -2.96
C ILE A 295 38.41 -3.96 -1.46
N ASN A 296 37.29 -3.36 -1.05
CA ASN A 296 36.95 -3.22 0.37
C ASN A 296 35.59 -3.79 0.77
N ILE A 297 34.73 -4.11 -0.20
CA ILE A 297 33.33 -4.48 0.06
C ILE A 297 32.85 -5.60 -0.85
N ASP A 298 31.89 -6.39 -0.37
CA ASP A 298 31.03 -7.20 -1.21
C ASP A 298 29.94 -6.32 -1.85
N THR A 299 29.67 -6.56 -3.12
CA THR A 299 28.49 -6.07 -3.82
C THR A 299 27.35 -7.05 -3.63
N GLU A 300 26.16 -6.57 -3.28
CA GLU A 300 25.10 -7.44 -2.77
C GLU A 300 23.73 -7.11 -3.34
N VAL A 301 22.92 -8.15 -3.50
CA VAL A 301 21.47 -8.01 -3.64
C VAL A 301 20.83 -8.15 -2.27
N LEU A 302 20.22 -7.07 -1.81
CA LEU A 302 19.47 -6.98 -0.56
C LEU A 302 17.99 -7.09 -0.86
N VAL A 303 17.33 -8.11 -0.33
CA VAL A 303 15.88 -8.31 -0.50
C VAL A 303 15.18 -7.92 0.79
N ALA A 304 14.35 -6.88 0.73
CA ALA A 304 13.53 -6.43 1.82
C ALA A 304 12.48 -7.50 2.18
N PRO A 305 12.25 -7.77 3.47
CA PRO A 305 11.11 -8.59 3.90
C PRO A 305 9.77 -7.91 3.57
N SER A 306 8.69 -8.69 3.55
CA SER A 306 7.35 -8.14 3.40
C SER A 306 6.79 -7.62 4.73
N PHE A 307 6.14 -6.45 4.65
CA PHE A 307 5.38 -5.90 5.76
C PHE A 307 4.06 -6.67 5.99
N VAL A 308 3.43 -7.18 4.93
CA VAL A 308 2.19 -7.98 5.07
C VAL A 308 2.42 -9.30 5.81
N GLY A 309 3.58 -9.96 5.60
CA GLY A 309 3.88 -11.31 6.10
C GLY A 309 3.31 -12.42 5.21
N SER A 310 3.10 -13.62 5.76
CA SER A 310 2.48 -14.73 5.02
C SER A 310 0.98 -14.55 4.85
N ASP A 311 0.46 -14.92 3.67
CA ASP A 311 -0.94 -14.93 3.30
C ASP A 311 -1.43 -16.36 2.94
N PRO A 312 -2.75 -16.58 2.74
CA PRO A 312 -3.27 -17.90 2.40
C PRO A 312 -2.71 -18.50 1.10
N TYR A 313 -2.26 -17.66 0.16
CA TYR A 313 -1.64 -18.14 -1.07
C TYR A 313 -0.23 -18.68 -0.79
N SER A 314 0.57 -17.98 0.00
CA SER A 314 1.89 -18.42 0.44
C SER A 314 1.82 -19.71 1.27
N ASP A 315 0.83 -19.85 2.15
CA ASP A 315 0.58 -21.08 2.91
C ASP A 315 0.33 -22.26 1.96
N SER A 316 -0.47 -22.06 0.90
CA SER A 316 -0.72 -23.10 -0.11
C SER A 316 0.53 -23.56 -0.87
N LEU A 317 1.59 -22.73 -0.87
CA LEU A 317 2.88 -23.03 -1.48
C LEU A 317 3.90 -23.57 -0.46
N PHE A 318 3.53 -23.71 0.81
CA PHE A 318 4.43 -24.01 1.93
C PHE A 318 5.61 -23.02 2.02
N LYS A 319 5.34 -21.76 1.69
CA LYS A 319 6.29 -20.66 1.80
C LYS A 319 5.73 -19.63 2.75
N GLY A 320 6.59 -19.05 3.59
CA GLY A 320 6.14 -18.01 4.49
C GLY A 320 7.31 -17.25 5.09
N SER A 321 7.05 -15.99 5.40
CA SER A 321 7.94 -15.12 6.17
C SER A 321 7.10 -14.36 7.20
N LYS A 322 7.72 -14.05 8.34
CA LYS A 322 7.11 -13.16 9.33
C LYS A 322 7.02 -11.75 8.75
N SER A 323 5.94 -11.05 9.11
CA SER A 323 5.82 -9.61 8.85
C SER A 323 7.02 -8.91 9.46
N SER A 324 7.84 -8.27 8.64
CA SER A 324 9.08 -7.67 9.12
C SER A 324 9.60 -6.55 8.23
N VAL A 325 10.54 -5.79 8.79
CA VAL A 325 11.26 -4.70 8.16
C VAL A 325 12.75 -4.91 8.40
N ALA A 326 13.57 -4.63 7.41
CA ALA A 326 15.02 -4.72 7.54
C ALA A 326 15.65 -3.32 7.69
N ILE A 327 16.70 -3.24 8.50
CA ILE A 327 17.58 -2.07 8.60
C ILE A 327 18.98 -2.53 8.23
N TYR A 328 19.59 -1.88 7.26
CA TYR A 328 20.95 -2.14 6.80
C TYR A 328 21.85 -0.98 7.23
N GLY A 329 22.95 -1.28 7.91
CA GLY A 329 23.99 -0.33 8.29
C GLY A 329 25.16 -0.39 7.32
N PHE A 330 25.66 0.77 6.93
CA PHE A 330 26.77 0.92 5.99
C PHE A 330 27.88 1.74 6.62
N HIS A 331 29.02 1.11 6.81
CA HIS A 331 30.25 1.78 7.22
C HIS A 331 30.93 2.41 6.01
N GLU A 332 31.40 3.65 6.16
CA GLU A 332 32.06 4.42 5.10
C GLU A 332 33.16 3.67 4.33
N LEU A 333 33.94 2.81 5.00
CA LEU A 333 35.01 2.03 4.37
C LEU A 333 34.64 0.58 4.03
N PHE A 334 33.73 -0.03 4.79
CA PHE A 334 33.49 -1.48 4.75
C PHE A 334 32.14 -1.83 4.14
N GLY A 335 31.39 -0.82 3.70
CA GLY A 335 30.07 -1.02 3.09
C GLY A 335 29.10 -1.60 4.09
N HIS A 336 28.18 -2.43 3.59
CA HIS A 336 27.19 -3.11 4.41
C HIS A 336 27.85 -4.04 5.45
N ASN A 337 27.68 -3.71 6.74
CA ASN A 337 28.30 -4.43 7.86
C ASN A 337 27.32 -4.80 8.98
N GLU A 338 26.14 -4.17 9.03
CA GLU A 338 25.11 -4.44 10.03
C GLU A 338 23.76 -4.73 9.38
N THR A 339 23.04 -5.73 9.90
CA THR A 339 21.64 -5.99 9.54
C THR A 339 20.81 -6.18 10.79
N TYR A 340 19.68 -5.49 10.84
CA TYR A 340 18.64 -5.69 11.85
C TYR A 340 17.35 -6.10 11.18
N LYS A 341 16.61 -7.00 11.82
CA LYS A 341 15.28 -7.42 11.39
C LYS A 341 14.29 -7.12 12.50
N ILE A 342 13.31 -6.27 12.21
CA ILE A 342 12.20 -5.96 13.10
C ILE A 342 11.03 -6.85 12.69
N ILE A 343 10.54 -7.70 13.59
CA ILE A 343 9.31 -8.49 13.39
C ILE A 343 8.13 -7.70 13.94
N LEU A 344 7.00 -7.72 13.24
CA LEU A 344 5.85 -6.87 13.52
C LEU A 344 4.59 -7.66 13.92
N ASN A 345 4.68 -8.98 14.13
CA ASN A 345 3.52 -9.82 14.42
C ASN A 345 3.77 -11.00 15.36
#